data_AF-A0A9D2IC41-F1
#
_entry.id   AF-A0A9D2IC41-F1
#
_cell.length_a   1.000
_cell.length_b   1.000
_cell.length_c   1.000
_cell.angle_alpha   90.00
_cell.angle_beta   90.00
_cell.angle_gamma   90.00
#
_symmetry.space_group_name_H-M   'P 1'
#
loop_
_entity.id
_entity.type
_entity.pdbx_description
1 polymer ?
#
loop_
_entity_poly.entity_id
_entity_poly.type
_entity_poly.pdbx_seq_one_letter_code
_entity_poly.pdbx_strand_id
1 'polypeptide(L)'
;MKKLILKTAFITLGVTIVLAFAVFGIVSLIAPAQMMELTLSLGLERIGADYAYQEYERSGDTVYLARAFEICATEGYDDQTADDRFGLLYEDQDAFAALCEKRNGQVAEEVGVRYDYRGYVVGLGACVKYRLAGDDAERAAAIELAVSETDASFPAGNPVIALAVEAAGRNDAAFCNQLLTAVQAGNFEETTDYINIVKILEGIANE
;
A
#
# COMPACT_ATOMS: atom_id res chain seq x y z
N MET A 1 -30.48 48.43 9.53
CA MET A 1 -29.73 48.05 8.32
C MET A 1 -28.65 47.00 8.57
N LYS A 2 -27.67 47.20 9.47
CA LYS A 2 -26.62 46.20 9.77
C LYS A 2 -27.15 44.79 10.12
N LYS A 3 -28.20 44.69 10.95
CA LYS A 3 -28.87 43.42 11.30
C LYS A 3 -29.49 42.68 10.09
N LEU A 4 -29.96 43.43 9.09
CA LEU A 4 -30.65 42.87 7.93
C LEU A 4 -29.63 42.37 6.90
N ILE A 5 -28.55 43.13 6.68
CA ILE A 5 -27.40 42.71 5.86
C ILE A 5 -26.76 41.45 6.43
N LEU A 6 -26.55 41.40 7.76
CA LEU A 6 -25.97 40.24 8.42
C LEU A 6 -26.85 38.99 8.28
N LYS A 7 -28.18 39.14 8.44
CA LYS A 7 -29.13 38.03 8.28
C LYS A 7 -29.16 37.48 6.84
N THR A 8 -29.18 38.36 5.84
CA THR A 8 -29.11 37.96 4.44
C THR A 8 -27.77 37.30 4.11
N ALA A 9 -26.65 37.84 4.61
CA ALA A 9 -25.32 37.24 4.41
C ALA A 9 -25.23 35.83 4.99
N PHE A 10 -25.75 35.59 6.21
CA PHE A 10 -25.79 34.25 6.80
C PHE A 10 -26.68 33.28 6.04
N ILE A 11 -27.85 33.73 5.54
CA ILE A 11 -28.74 32.88 4.72
C ILE A 11 -28.05 32.52 3.41
N THR A 12 -27.46 33.48 2.71
CA THR A 12 -26.76 33.22 1.44
C THR A 12 -25.56 32.30 1.68
N LEU A 13 -24.75 32.55 2.71
CA LEU A 13 -23.63 31.66 3.07
C LEU A 13 -24.12 30.24 3.35
N GLY A 14 -25.20 30.08 4.13
CA GLY A 14 -25.78 28.77 4.42
C GLY A 14 -26.24 28.05 3.16
N VAL A 15 -26.96 28.73 2.26
CA VAL A 15 -27.40 28.17 0.98
C VAL A 15 -26.21 27.79 0.10
N THR A 16 -25.18 28.63 0.02
CA THR A 16 -23.96 28.34 -0.74
C THR A 16 -23.23 27.10 -0.20
N ILE A 17 -23.12 26.96 1.11
CA ILE A 17 -22.51 25.78 1.75
C ILE A 17 -23.31 24.51 1.41
N VAL A 18 -24.65 24.56 1.51
CA VAL A 18 -25.51 23.42 1.16
C VAL A 18 -25.35 23.04 -0.31
N LEU A 19 -25.33 24.02 -1.21
CA LEU A 19 -25.11 23.77 -2.64
C LEU A 19 -23.72 23.19 -2.91
N ALA A 20 -22.69 23.67 -2.22
CA ALA A 20 -21.33 23.13 -2.34
C ALA A 20 -21.29 21.65 -1.91
N PHE A 21 -21.92 21.29 -0.79
CA PHE A 21 -22.02 19.89 -0.36
C PHE A 21 -22.84 19.03 -1.34
N ALA A 22 -23.92 19.57 -1.92
CA ALA A 22 -24.70 18.86 -2.93
C ALA A 22 -23.88 18.59 -4.19
N VAL A 23 -23.14 19.58 -4.68
CA VAL A 23 -22.23 19.40 -5.83
C VAL A 23 -21.13 18.41 -5.50
N PHE A 24 -20.51 18.52 -4.33
CA PHE A 24 -19.49 17.58 -3.87
C PHE A 24 -20.03 16.14 -3.87
N GLY A 25 -21.20 15.90 -3.28
CA GLY A 25 -21.82 14.58 -3.24
C GLY A 25 -22.17 14.02 -4.63
N ILE A 26 -22.60 14.87 -5.56
CA ILE A 26 -22.85 14.44 -6.95
C ILE A 26 -21.54 14.04 -7.63
N VAL A 27 -20.49 14.87 -7.52
CA VAL A 27 -19.18 14.63 -8.13
C VAL A 27 -18.54 13.36 -7.56
N SER A 28 -18.66 13.12 -6.25
CA SER A 28 -18.24 11.87 -5.58
C SER A 28 -18.76 10.61 -6.26
N LEU A 29 -19.98 10.63 -6.79
CA LEU A 29 -20.60 9.46 -7.42
C LEU A 29 -20.23 9.30 -8.90
N ILE A 30 -20.12 10.41 -9.63
CA ILE A 30 -19.92 10.37 -11.09
C ILE A 30 -18.45 10.43 -11.51
N ALA A 31 -17.56 10.86 -10.61
CA ALA A 31 -16.16 11.16 -10.90
C ALA A 31 -15.22 10.71 -9.76
N PRO A 32 -15.22 9.42 -9.35
CA PRO A 32 -14.39 8.95 -8.24
C PRO A 32 -12.89 9.15 -8.50
N ALA A 33 -12.39 8.92 -9.72
CA ALA A 33 -10.99 9.22 -10.09
C ALA A 33 -10.57 10.67 -9.78
N GLN A 34 -11.39 11.66 -10.14
CA GLN A 34 -11.10 13.08 -9.89
C GLN A 34 -11.15 13.40 -8.39
N MET A 35 -12.04 12.73 -7.66
CA MET A 35 -12.17 12.89 -6.22
C MET A 35 -11.02 12.23 -5.46
N MET A 36 -10.48 11.11 -5.96
CA MET A 36 -9.23 10.54 -5.50
C MET A 36 -8.09 11.56 -5.63
N GLU A 37 -7.88 12.14 -6.81
CA GLU A 37 -6.82 13.13 -7.00
C GLU A 37 -6.99 14.36 -6.09
N LEU A 38 -8.21 14.89 -5.99
CA LEU A 38 -8.53 16.02 -5.13
C LEU A 38 -8.23 15.70 -3.66
N THR A 39 -8.72 14.58 -3.14
CA THR A 39 -8.53 14.20 -1.74
C THR A 39 -7.08 13.90 -1.41
N LEU A 40 -6.34 13.24 -2.31
CA LEU A 40 -4.89 13.05 -2.16
C LEU A 40 -4.13 14.38 -2.17
N SER A 41 -4.49 15.34 -3.04
CA SER A 41 -3.86 16.67 -3.05
C SER A 41 -4.09 17.48 -1.77
N LEU A 42 -5.15 17.13 -1.02
CA LEU A 42 -5.49 17.74 0.28
C LEU A 42 -4.88 16.97 1.46
N GLY A 43 -4.11 15.91 1.22
CA GLY A 43 -3.55 15.03 2.24
C GLY A 43 -4.59 14.13 2.92
N LEU A 44 -5.76 13.94 2.31
CA LEU A 44 -6.83 13.08 2.81
C LEU A 44 -6.68 11.66 2.25
N GLU A 45 -5.58 11.00 2.60
CA GLU A 45 -5.14 9.74 2.00
C GLU A 45 -6.16 8.61 2.11
N ARG A 46 -6.74 8.42 3.31
CA ARG A 46 -7.79 7.40 3.52
C ARG A 46 -8.97 7.59 2.57
N ILE A 47 -9.46 8.83 2.45
CA ILE A 47 -10.59 9.14 1.57
C ILE A 47 -10.18 8.97 0.11
N GLY A 48 -8.95 9.33 -0.24
CA GLY A 48 -8.38 9.07 -1.56
C GLY A 48 -8.33 7.59 -1.91
N ALA A 49 -7.93 6.74 -0.97
CA ALA A 49 -7.92 5.29 -1.14
C ALA A 49 -9.34 4.73 -1.38
N ASP A 50 -10.34 5.23 -0.65
CA ASP A 50 -11.73 4.83 -0.85
C ASP A 50 -12.28 5.26 -2.21
N TYR A 51 -11.95 6.46 -2.69
CA TYR A 51 -12.31 6.88 -4.05
C TYR A 51 -11.58 6.09 -5.13
N ALA A 52 -10.31 5.71 -4.89
CA ALA A 52 -9.59 4.81 -5.79
C ALA A 52 -10.31 3.45 -5.86
N TYR A 53 -10.69 2.88 -4.71
CA TYR A 53 -11.43 1.62 -4.69
C TYR A 53 -12.80 1.72 -5.38
N GLN A 54 -13.54 2.81 -5.18
CA GLN A 54 -14.80 3.06 -5.89
C GLN A 54 -14.61 3.17 -7.42
N GLU A 55 -13.52 3.79 -7.87
CA GLU A 55 -13.21 3.84 -9.30
C GLU A 55 -12.88 2.44 -9.84
N TYR A 56 -12.18 1.61 -9.07
CA TYR A 56 -11.97 0.20 -9.41
C TYR A 56 -13.31 -0.55 -9.52
N GLU A 57 -14.20 -0.44 -8.54
CA GLU A 57 -15.52 -1.10 -8.59
C GLU A 57 -16.35 -0.66 -9.81
N ARG A 58 -16.17 0.59 -10.25
CA ARG A 58 -16.85 1.15 -11.42
C ARG A 58 -16.24 0.73 -12.74
N SER A 59 -14.92 0.75 -12.85
CA SER A 59 -14.18 0.61 -14.12
C SER A 59 -13.62 -0.78 -14.35
N GLY A 60 -13.38 -1.54 -13.28
CA GLY A 60 -12.61 -2.79 -13.29
C GLY A 60 -11.11 -2.59 -13.48
N ASP A 61 -10.59 -1.36 -13.52
CA ASP A 61 -9.17 -1.11 -13.78
C ASP A 61 -8.31 -1.32 -12.52
N THR A 62 -7.52 -2.39 -12.55
CA THR A 62 -6.61 -2.84 -11.48
C THR A 62 -5.60 -1.78 -11.04
N VAL A 63 -5.32 -0.76 -11.88
CA VAL A 63 -4.48 0.39 -11.47
C VAL A 63 -5.07 1.09 -10.24
N TYR A 64 -6.40 1.25 -10.19
CA TYR A 64 -7.05 1.91 -9.06
C TYR A 64 -7.12 1.00 -7.82
N LEU A 65 -7.27 -0.31 -8.01
CA LEU A 65 -7.20 -1.27 -6.90
C LEU A 65 -5.81 -1.29 -6.27
N ALA A 66 -4.76 -1.36 -7.07
CA ALA A 66 -3.38 -1.32 -6.59
C ALA A 66 -3.09 -0.02 -5.84
N ARG A 67 -3.54 1.12 -6.38
CA ARG A 67 -3.39 2.41 -5.70
C ARG A 67 -4.17 2.47 -4.38
N ALA A 68 -5.41 1.98 -4.35
CA ALA A 68 -6.22 1.91 -3.14
C ALA A 68 -5.58 1.04 -2.06
N PHE A 69 -4.96 -0.08 -2.47
CA PHE A 69 -4.19 -0.95 -1.59
C PHE A 69 -2.93 -0.26 -1.06
N GLU A 70 -2.08 0.27 -1.94
CA GLU A 70 -0.81 0.91 -1.57
C GLU A 70 -0.98 2.03 -0.53
N ILE A 71 -2.00 2.89 -0.73
CA ILE A 71 -2.30 3.97 0.20
C ILE A 71 -2.72 3.42 1.57
N CYS A 72 -3.56 2.38 1.61
CA CYS A 72 -3.97 1.76 2.87
C CYS A 72 -2.80 1.05 3.58
N ALA A 73 -1.92 0.39 2.81
CA ALA A 73 -0.82 -0.41 3.35
C ALA A 73 0.35 0.43 3.89
N THR A 74 0.65 1.58 3.27
CA THR A 74 1.84 2.39 3.57
C THR A 74 1.79 3.04 4.95
N GLU A 75 0.60 3.34 5.45
CA GLU A 75 0.44 4.14 6.67
C GLU A 75 -0.19 3.36 7.83
N GLY A 76 -0.49 2.07 7.64
CA GLY A 76 -1.12 1.22 8.65
C GLY A 76 -2.46 1.77 9.16
N TYR A 77 -3.14 2.60 8.37
CA TYR A 77 -4.37 3.29 8.79
C TYR A 77 -5.56 2.33 8.92
N ASP A 78 -5.59 1.28 8.11
CA ASP A 78 -6.67 0.30 8.04
C ASP A 78 -6.13 -1.02 7.45
N ASP A 79 -5.39 -1.77 8.26
CA ASP A 79 -4.73 -3.00 7.82
C ASP A 79 -5.73 -4.05 7.31
N GLN A 80 -6.93 -4.13 7.90
CA GLN A 80 -7.97 -5.05 7.42
C GLN A 80 -8.41 -4.69 6.00
N THR A 81 -8.68 -3.40 5.74
CA THR A 81 -9.05 -2.93 4.40
C THR A 81 -7.91 -3.13 3.40
N ALA A 82 -6.65 -2.96 3.84
CA ALA A 82 -5.49 -3.23 3.01
C ALA A 82 -5.40 -4.73 2.65
N ASP A 83 -5.62 -5.64 3.61
CA ASP A 83 -5.58 -7.09 3.37
C ASP A 83 -6.69 -7.54 2.40
N ASP A 84 -7.91 -7.04 2.59
CA ASP A 84 -9.04 -7.34 1.70
C ASP A 84 -8.74 -6.90 0.25
N ARG A 85 -8.22 -5.68 0.08
CA ARG A 85 -7.86 -5.12 -1.24
C ARG A 85 -6.66 -5.84 -1.87
N PHE A 86 -5.68 -6.23 -1.06
CA PHE A 86 -4.56 -7.04 -1.51
C PHE A 86 -5.04 -8.41 -1.99
N GLY A 87 -5.95 -9.07 -1.26
CA GLY A 87 -6.56 -10.33 -1.65
C GLY A 87 -7.21 -10.26 -3.03
N LEU A 88 -8.02 -9.24 -3.28
CA LEU A 88 -8.64 -9.00 -4.59
C LEU A 88 -7.59 -8.76 -5.69
N LEU A 89 -6.56 -7.97 -5.40
CA LEU A 89 -5.50 -7.66 -6.35
C LEU A 89 -4.68 -8.90 -6.73
N TYR A 90 -4.38 -9.74 -5.74
CA TYR A 90 -3.52 -10.90 -5.89
C TYR A 90 -4.27 -12.12 -6.46
N GLU A 91 -5.59 -12.16 -6.35
CA GLU A 91 -6.45 -13.19 -6.97
C GLU A 91 -6.47 -13.08 -8.50
N ASP A 92 -6.52 -11.88 -9.06
CA ASP A 92 -6.45 -11.63 -10.52
C ASP A 92 -4.99 -11.56 -11.00
N GLN A 93 -4.34 -12.73 -11.08
CA GLN A 93 -2.93 -12.82 -11.43
C GLN A 93 -2.58 -12.23 -12.80
N ASP A 94 -3.48 -12.37 -13.79
CA ASP A 94 -3.24 -11.89 -15.15
C ASP A 94 -3.28 -10.35 -15.20
N ALA A 95 -4.31 -9.74 -14.60
CA ALA A 95 -4.41 -8.29 -14.55
C ALA A 95 -3.29 -7.68 -13.69
N PHE A 96 -2.94 -8.33 -12.58
CA PHE A 96 -1.85 -7.87 -11.73
C PHE A 96 -0.49 -7.98 -12.44
N ALA A 97 -0.21 -9.09 -13.13
CA ALA A 97 1.02 -9.24 -13.91
C ALA A 97 1.14 -8.17 -15.00
N ALA A 98 0.06 -7.90 -15.74
CA ALA A 98 0.03 -6.85 -16.77
C ALA A 98 0.30 -5.45 -16.18
N LEU A 99 -0.24 -5.18 -14.98
CA LEU A 99 0.07 -3.94 -14.26
C LEU A 99 1.55 -3.86 -13.87
N CYS A 100 2.11 -4.94 -13.31
CA CYS A 100 3.51 -5.01 -12.91
C CYS A 100 4.45 -4.77 -14.09
N GLU A 101 4.21 -5.40 -15.24
CA GLU A 101 5.03 -5.18 -16.44
C GLU A 101 5.00 -3.71 -16.89
N LYS A 102 3.81 -3.10 -16.90
CA LYS A 102 3.65 -1.69 -17.25
C LYS A 102 4.41 -0.77 -16.29
N ARG A 103 4.34 -1.03 -14.99
CA ARG A 103 5.03 -0.23 -13.95
C ARG A 103 6.54 -0.41 -14.00
N ASN A 104 7.01 -1.64 -14.15
CA ASN A 104 8.44 -1.94 -14.28
C ASN A 104 9.03 -1.23 -15.51
N GLY A 105 8.32 -1.23 -16.64
CA GLY A 105 8.73 -0.50 -17.84
C GLY A 105 8.85 1.02 -17.60
N GLN A 106 7.86 1.63 -16.94
CA GLN A 106 7.88 3.06 -16.61
C GLN A 106 9.10 3.43 -15.73
N VAL A 107 9.35 2.68 -14.65
CA VAL A 107 10.47 2.97 -13.74
C VAL A 107 11.82 2.76 -14.41
N ALA A 108 11.95 1.71 -15.24
CA ALA A 108 13.17 1.45 -15.99
C ALA A 108 13.50 2.59 -16.96
N GLU A 109 12.49 3.19 -17.60
CA GLU A 109 12.66 4.35 -18.49
C GLU A 109 13.04 5.62 -17.73
N GLU A 110 12.47 5.85 -16.55
CA GLU A 110 12.66 7.09 -15.78
C GLU A 110 13.99 7.12 -15.00
N VAL A 111 14.35 6.01 -14.36
CA VAL A 111 15.44 5.96 -13.36
C VAL A 111 16.59 5.04 -13.79
N GLY A 112 16.38 4.17 -14.78
CA GLY A 112 17.40 3.23 -15.25
C GLY A 112 17.76 2.14 -14.24
N VAL A 113 16.94 1.94 -13.20
CA VAL A 113 17.11 0.93 -12.16
C VAL A 113 16.13 -0.21 -12.41
N ARG A 114 16.60 -1.46 -12.27
CA ARG A 114 15.72 -2.63 -12.25
C ARG A 114 14.89 -2.58 -10.97
N TYR A 115 13.61 -2.28 -11.13
CA TYR A 115 12.63 -2.24 -10.07
C TYR A 115 11.61 -3.34 -10.29
N ASP A 116 11.25 -4.05 -9.22
CA ASP A 116 10.20 -5.05 -9.23
C ASP A 116 8.97 -4.55 -8.47
N TYR A 117 8.00 -4.05 -9.24
CA TYR A 117 6.73 -3.59 -8.70
C TYR A 117 5.89 -4.72 -8.10
N ARG A 118 6.01 -5.95 -8.62
CA ARG A 118 5.31 -7.11 -8.02
C ARG A 118 5.84 -7.35 -6.62
N GLY A 119 7.17 -7.46 -6.49
CA GLY A 119 7.84 -7.55 -5.22
C GLY A 119 7.43 -6.43 -4.27
N TYR A 120 7.33 -5.19 -4.75
CA TYR A 120 6.98 -4.04 -3.91
C TYR A 120 5.57 -4.18 -3.33
N VAL A 121 4.58 -4.47 -4.18
CA VAL A 121 3.17 -4.63 -3.77
C VAL A 121 3.03 -5.84 -2.84
N VAL A 122 3.69 -6.96 -3.14
CA VAL A 122 3.68 -8.15 -2.27
C VAL A 122 4.38 -7.88 -0.94
N GLY A 123 5.46 -7.10 -0.93
CA GLY A 123 6.14 -6.65 0.29
C GLY A 123 5.22 -5.86 1.21
N LEU A 124 4.45 -4.92 0.64
CA LEU A 124 3.40 -4.22 1.39
C LEU A 124 2.34 -5.19 1.94
N GLY A 125 1.93 -6.17 1.14
CA GLY A 125 0.94 -7.18 1.55
C GLY A 125 1.45 -8.06 2.70
N ALA A 126 2.72 -8.48 2.64
CA ALA A 126 3.38 -9.21 3.70
C ALA A 126 3.47 -8.38 4.99
N CYS A 127 3.80 -7.08 4.89
CA CYS A 127 3.78 -6.18 6.06
C CYS A 127 2.39 -6.06 6.67
N VAL A 128 1.34 -5.90 5.86
CA VAL A 128 -0.06 -5.87 6.33
C VAL A 128 -0.41 -7.15 7.08
N LYS A 129 -0.11 -8.32 6.49
CA LYS A 129 -0.37 -9.62 7.14
C LYS A 129 0.39 -9.78 8.44
N TYR A 130 1.66 -9.34 8.49
CA TYR A 130 2.45 -9.34 9.71
C TYR A 130 1.81 -8.47 10.82
N ARG A 131 1.29 -7.29 10.48
CA ARG A 131 0.61 -6.41 11.45
C ARG A 131 -0.70 -6.98 11.98
N LEU A 132 -1.42 -7.73 11.15
CA LEU A 132 -2.67 -8.39 11.52
C LEU A 132 -2.47 -9.71 12.27
N ALA A 133 -1.31 -10.34 12.13
CA ALA A 133 -1.05 -11.67 12.67
C ALA A 133 -1.22 -11.73 14.21
N GLY A 134 -2.18 -12.53 14.66
CA GLY A 134 -2.47 -12.79 16.06
C GLY A 134 -1.73 -14.01 16.62
N ASP A 135 -1.20 -14.89 15.77
CA ASP A 135 -0.48 -16.10 16.16
C ASP A 135 0.74 -16.42 15.28
N ASP A 136 1.48 -17.46 15.66
CA ASP A 136 2.69 -17.89 14.96
C ASP A 136 2.42 -18.42 13.55
N ALA A 137 1.22 -18.96 13.28
CA ALA A 137 0.89 -19.49 11.96
C ALA A 137 0.63 -18.34 10.97
N GLU A 138 -0.08 -17.30 11.40
CA GLU A 138 -0.29 -16.09 10.61
C GLU A 138 1.01 -15.31 10.38
N ARG A 139 1.91 -15.27 11.38
CA ARG A 139 3.26 -14.71 11.23
C ARG A 139 4.07 -15.49 10.20
N ALA A 140 4.04 -16.82 10.24
CA ALA A 140 4.71 -17.67 9.26
C ALA A 140 4.16 -17.46 7.84
N ALA A 141 2.84 -17.26 7.69
CA ALA A 141 2.22 -16.99 6.38
C ALA A 141 2.70 -15.65 5.77
N ALA A 142 2.91 -14.61 6.60
CA ALA A 142 3.49 -13.35 6.14
C ALA A 142 4.93 -13.53 5.63
N ILE A 143 5.74 -14.32 6.34
CA ILE A 143 7.12 -14.66 5.94
C ILE A 143 7.11 -15.47 4.65
N GLU A 144 6.28 -16.51 4.56
CA GLU A 144 6.17 -17.37 3.38
C GLU A 144 5.82 -16.56 2.13
N LEU A 145 4.80 -15.68 2.22
CA LEU A 145 4.41 -14.79 1.13
C LEU A 145 5.58 -13.94 0.65
N ALA A 146 6.31 -13.30 1.57
CA ALA A 146 7.45 -12.46 1.21
C ALA A 146 8.56 -13.27 0.55
N VAL A 147 8.97 -14.38 1.17
CA VAL A 147 10.10 -15.20 0.69
C VAL A 147 9.78 -15.89 -0.64
N SER A 148 8.56 -16.38 -0.84
CA SER A 148 8.17 -17.08 -2.08
C SER A 148 8.11 -16.16 -3.30
N GLU A 149 7.85 -14.87 -3.08
CA GLU A 149 7.71 -13.86 -4.13
C GLU A 149 8.98 -13.01 -4.29
N THR A 150 10.03 -13.29 -3.51
CA THR A 150 11.34 -12.66 -3.70
C THR A 150 12.10 -13.30 -4.86
N ASP A 151 12.47 -12.47 -5.84
CA ASP A 151 13.39 -12.86 -6.92
C ASP A 151 14.82 -13.11 -6.38
N ALA A 152 15.49 -14.14 -6.90
CA ALA A 152 16.83 -14.56 -6.49
C ALA A 152 17.91 -13.46 -6.59
N SER A 153 17.77 -12.56 -7.58
CA SER A 153 18.68 -11.42 -7.79
C SER A 153 18.49 -10.28 -6.79
N PHE A 154 17.50 -10.39 -5.91
CA PHE A 154 17.24 -9.45 -4.81
C PHE A 154 17.08 -7.99 -5.27
N PRO A 155 16.19 -7.69 -6.25
CA PRO A 155 16.08 -6.36 -6.87
C PRO A 155 15.48 -5.31 -5.93
N ALA A 156 15.50 -4.05 -6.35
CA ALA A 156 14.74 -2.99 -5.68
C ALA A 156 13.24 -3.30 -5.70
N GLY A 157 12.56 -3.06 -4.58
CA GLY A 157 11.17 -3.48 -4.37
C GLY A 157 11.02 -4.85 -3.72
N ASN A 158 12.10 -5.48 -3.25
CA ASN A 158 12.05 -6.82 -2.66
C ASN A 158 11.07 -6.95 -1.45
N PRO A 159 10.18 -7.97 -1.44
CA PRO A 159 9.26 -8.22 -0.33
C PRO A 159 9.94 -8.43 1.02
N VAL A 160 11.01 -9.23 1.06
CA VAL A 160 11.79 -9.54 2.27
C VAL A 160 12.41 -8.28 2.86
N ILE A 161 12.90 -7.36 2.01
CA ILE A 161 13.44 -6.07 2.49
C ILE A 161 12.35 -5.28 3.22
N ALA A 162 11.16 -5.14 2.60
CA ALA A 162 10.06 -4.39 3.19
C ALA A 162 9.65 -4.99 4.55
N LEU A 163 9.47 -6.31 4.60
CA LEU A 163 9.05 -7.01 5.81
C LEU A 163 10.12 -6.96 6.92
N ALA A 164 11.40 -7.11 6.57
CA ALA A 164 12.51 -7.01 7.51
C ALA A 164 12.61 -5.62 8.14
N VAL A 165 12.44 -4.56 7.34
CA VAL A 165 12.47 -3.18 7.83
C VAL A 165 11.29 -2.90 8.76
N GLU A 166 10.09 -3.36 8.42
CA GLU A 166 8.89 -3.22 9.28
C GLU A 166 9.06 -3.94 10.62
N ALA A 167 9.53 -5.20 10.60
CA ALA A 167 9.74 -5.99 11.81
C ALA A 167 10.87 -5.40 12.69
N ALA A 168 11.99 -5.01 12.09
CA ALA A 168 13.10 -4.37 12.78
C ALA A 168 12.69 -3.02 13.38
N GLY A 169 11.91 -2.21 12.65
CA GLY A 169 11.39 -0.93 13.14
C GLY A 169 10.48 -1.08 14.37
N ARG A 170 9.89 -2.26 14.58
CA ARG A 170 9.08 -2.61 15.76
C ARG A 170 9.86 -3.35 16.85
N ASN A 171 11.14 -3.64 16.64
CA ASN A 171 11.97 -4.47 17.51
C ASN A 171 11.36 -5.86 17.82
N ASP A 172 10.67 -6.48 16.86
CA ASP A 172 10.14 -7.85 17.05
C ASP A 172 11.25 -8.89 16.79
N ALA A 173 12.09 -9.12 17.81
CA ALA A 173 13.22 -10.04 17.73
C ALA A 173 12.82 -11.49 17.39
N ALA A 174 11.64 -11.94 17.85
CA ALA A 174 11.14 -13.28 17.55
C ALA A 174 10.79 -13.41 16.07
N PHE A 175 10.08 -12.42 15.51
CA PHE A 175 9.75 -12.40 14.09
C PHE A 175 11.00 -12.23 13.21
N CYS A 176 11.92 -11.34 13.59
CA CYS A 176 13.19 -11.16 12.87
C CYS A 176 14.00 -12.46 12.80
N ASN A 177 14.03 -13.26 13.88
CA ASN A 177 14.67 -14.58 13.90
C ASN A 177 14.01 -15.59 12.95
N GLN A 178 12.67 -15.62 12.92
CA GLN A 178 11.92 -16.48 12.01
C GLN A 178 12.18 -16.09 10.55
N LEU A 179 12.14 -14.79 10.24
CA LEU A 179 12.42 -14.27 8.90
C LEU A 179 13.87 -14.55 8.49
N LEU A 180 14.84 -14.34 9.37
CA LEU A 180 16.26 -14.65 9.10
C LEU A 180 16.44 -16.12 8.73
N THR A 181 15.82 -17.02 9.48
CA THR A 181 15.87 -18.48 9.22
C THR A 181 15.30 -18.80 7.84
N ALA A 182 14.16 -18.20 7.48
CA ALA A 182 13.53 -18.40 6.17
C ALA A 182 14.37 -17.84 5.02
N VAL A 183 14.97 -16.66 5.21
CA VAL A 183 15.83 -16.01 4.21
C VAL A 183 17.11 -16.81 3.98
N GLN A 184 17.76 -17.29 5.04
CA GLN A 184 18.96 -18.13 4.93
C GLN A 184 18.69 -19.51 4.33
N ALA A 185 17.46 -20.02 4.48
CA ALA A 185 17.03 -21.25 3.80
C ALA A 185 16.73 -21.02 2.31
N GLY A 186 16.54 -19.77 1.89
CA GLY A 186 16.31 -19.39 0.49
C GLY A 186 17.61 -19.37 -0.34
N ASN A 187 17.49 -19.67 -1.64
CA ASN A 187 18.60 -19.63 -2.58
C ASN A 187 18.73 -18.24 -3.22
N PHE A 188 19.04 -17.23 -2.42
CA PHE A 188 19.22 -15.84 -2.89
C PHE A 188 20.68 -15.54 -3.23
N GLU A 189 20.91 -14.63 -4.17
CA GLU A 189 22.25 -14.12 -4.46
C GLU A 189 22.74 -13.21 -3.32
N GLU A 190 24.00 -13.34 -2.91
CA GLU A 190 24.62 -12.51 -1.86
C GLU A 190 24.94 -11.10 -2.38
N THR A 191 23.91 -10.34 -2.71
CA THR A 191 24.01 -8.93 -3.07
C THR A 191 24.29 -8.07 -1.82
N THR A 192 24.71 -6.82 -2.03
CA THR A 192 24.88 -5.85 -0.94
C THR A 192 23.59 -5.69 -0.12
N ASP A 193 22.43 -5.67 -0.77
CA ASP A 193 21.13 -5.51 -0.10
C ASP A 193 20.76 -6.73 0.72
N TYR A 194 21.01 -7.94 0.20
CA TYR A 194 20.87 -9.19 0.95
C TYR A 194 21.73 -9.19 2.22
N ILE A 195 23.02 -8.88 2.08
CA ILE A 195 23.97 -8.85 3.22
C ILE A 195 23.53 -7.82 4.27
N ASN A 196 23.04 -6.66 3.83
CA ASN A 196 22.57 -5.62 4.74
C ASN A 196 21.33 -6.06 5.52
N ILE A 197 20.35 -6.71 4.87
CA ILE A 197 19.16 -7.22 5.56
C ILE A 197 19.51 -8.33 6.54
N VAL A 198 20.37 -9.28 6.16
CA VAL A 198 20.82 -10.33 7.08
C VAL A 198 21.44 -9.73 8.33
N LYS A 199 22.31 -8.72 8.20
CA LYS A 199 22.91 -8.02 9.35
C LYS A 199 21.89 -7.30 10.21
N ILE A 200 20.89 -6.65 9.62
CA ILE A 200 19.82 -5.98 10.37
C ILE A 200 19.03 -7.00 11.18
N LEU A 201 18.62 -8.10 10.56
CA LEU A 201 17.87 -9.17 11.21
C LEU A 201 18.69 -9.83 12.33
N GLU A 202 19.96 -10.14 12.08
CA GLU A 202 20.89 -10.67 13.11
C GLU A 202 21.08 -9.69 14.26
N GLY A 203 21.18 -8.40 13.98
CA GLY A 203 21.33 -7.36 15.00
C GLY A 203 20.15 -7.35 15.97
N ILE A 204 18.93 -7.30 15.45
CA ILE A 204 17.70 -7.27 16.27
C ILE A 204 17.41 -8.62 16.93
N ALA A 205 17.71 -9.73 16.25
CA ALA A 205 17.51 -11.09 16.75
C ALA A 205 18.32 -11.42 18.02
N ASN A 206 19.44 -10.75 18.22
CA ASN A 206 20.39 -11.00 19.31
C ASN A 206 20.24 -10.01 20.49
N GLU A 207 19.32 -9.04 20.40
CA GLU A 207 18.95 -8.11 21.50
C GLU A 207 17.85 -8.70 22.40
#